data_AF-A0A7X6TRN7-F1
#
_entry.id   AF-A0A7X6TRN7-F1
#
_cell.length_a   1.000
_cell.length_b   1.000
_cell.length_c   1.000
_cell.angle_alpha   90.00
_cell.angle_beta   90.00
_cell.angle_gamma   90.00
#
_symmetry.space_group_name_H-M   'P 1'
#
loop_
_entity.id
_entity.type
_entity.pdbx_description
1 polymer ?
#
loop_
_entity_poly.entity_id
_entity_poly.type
_entity_poly.pdbx_seq_one_letter_code
_entity_poly.pdbx_strand_id
1 'polypeptide(L)' 'EYTLRVLQERIFEKGKLVYKSPTVLEIRDYSSKEIQELWPEVLRLEYPHHFYVDLSQKLWNTRQELLISQSQEYAEDKY' A
#
# COMPACT_ATOMS: atom_id res chain seq x y z
N GLU A 1 -20.20 -8.18 -6.60
CA GLU A 1 -18.93 -8.63 -7.21
C GLU A 1 -17.82 -7.69 -6.78
N TYR A 2 -16.58 -8.15 -6.68
CA TYR A 2 -15.43 -7.31 -6.32
C TYR A 2 -14.40 -7.32 -7.46
N THR A 3 -13.62 -6.25 -7.57
CA THR A 3 -12.54 -6.10 -8.55
C THR A 3 -11.20 -5.95 -7.83
N LEU A 4 -10.13 -6.37 -8.51
CA LEU A 4 -8.77 -6.23 -8.00
C LEU A 4 -7.98 -5.34 -8.97
N ARG A 5 -7.26 -4.37 -8.41
CA ARG A 5 -6.38 -3.47 -9.16
C ARG A 5 -4.99 -3.48 -8.54
N VAL A 6 -3.97 -3.69 -9.37
CA VAL A 6 -2.59 -3.51 -8.96
C VAL A 6 -2.29 -2.01 -8.94
N LEU A 7 -1.90 -1.49 -7.78
CA LEU A 7 -1.65 -0.04 -7.60
C LEU A 7 -0.23 0.38 -7.97
N GLN A 8 0.74 -0.52 -7.83
CA GLN A 8 2.14 -0.21 -8.13
C GLN A 8 2.41 -0.40 -9.62
N GLU A 9 2.78 0.69 -10.29
CA GLU A 9 3.20 0.68 -11.69
C GLU A 9 4.71 0.87 -11.82
N ARG A 10 5.30 0.23 -12.82
CA ARG A 10 6.74 0.29 -13.05
C ARG A 10 7.11 1.58 -13.76
N ILE A 11 7.80 2.48 -13.06
CA ILE A 11 8.26 3.75 -13.65
C ILE A 11 9.56 3.57 -14.43
N PHE A 12 10.52 2.84 -13.85
CA PHE A 12 11.83 2.57 -14.44
C PHE A 12 12.10 1.08 -14.57
N GLU A 13 12.75 0.71 -15.67
CA GLU A 13 13.28 -0.63 -15.89
C GLU A 13 14.75 -0.54 -16.26
N LYS A 14 15.62 -1.08 -15.40
CA LYS A 14 17.08 -1.13 -15.62
C LYS A 14 17.68 0.24 -16.01
N GLY A 15 17.25 1.29 -15.29
CA GLY A 15 17.70 2.67 -15.51
C GLY A 15 17.02 3.39 -16.68
N LYS A 16 16.10 2.75 -17.41
CA LYS A 16 15.32 3.38 -18.50
C LYS A 16 13.93 3.75 -18.01
N LEU A 17 13.49 4.97 -18.31
CA LEU A 17 12.11 5.41 -18.08
C LEU A 17 11.18 4.63 -19.03
N VAL A 18 10.28 3.82 -18.48
CA VAL A 18 9.29 3.04 -19.25
C VAL A 18 7.87 3.55 -19.06
N TYR A 19 7.65 4.43 -18.08
CA TYR A 19 6.38 5.07 -17.82
C TYR A 19 6.20 6.36 -18.59
N LYS A 20 4.98 6.58 -19.10
CA LYS A 20 4.59 7.85 -19.72
C LYS A 20 4.03 8.78 -18.65
N SER A 21 4.77 9.85 -18.33
CA SER A 21 4.30 10.84 -17.36
C SER A 21 3.03 11.51 -17.87
N PRO A 22 1.93 11.50 -17.10
CA PRO A 22 0.73 12.24 -17.43
C PRO A 22 0.95 13.75 -17.27
N THR A 23 0.08 14.52 -17.89
CA THR A 23 -0.03 15.96 -17.70
C THR A 23 -0.67 16.28 -16.35
N VAL A 24 -0.47 17.50 -15.86
CA VAL A 24 -1.06 17.96 -14.59
C VAL A 24 -2.60 17.88 -14.60
N LEU A 25 -3.24 18.13 -15.75
CA LEU A 25 -4.69 18.04 -15.89
C LEU A 25 -5.18 16.59 -15.81
N GLU A 26 -4.47 15.66 -16.46
CA GLU A 26 -4.77 14.22 -16.36
C GLU A 26 -4.61 13.71 -14.93
N ILE A 27 -3.59 14.19 -14.19
CA ILE A 27 -3.40 13.85 -12.77
C ILE A 27 -4.57 14.35 -11.93
N ARG A 28 -4.98 15.62 -12.10
CA ARG A 28 -6.13 16.20 -11.39
C ARG A 28 -7.41 15.40 -11.63
N ASP A 29 -7.67 15.07 -12.89
CA ASP A 29 -8.88 14.35 -13.28
C ASP A 29 -8.87 12.91 -12.76
N TYR A 30 -7.70 12.27 -12.75
CA TYR A 30 -7.50 10.97 -12.12
C TYR A 30 -7.77 11.01 -10.62
N SER A 31 -7.12 11.93 -9.87
CA SER A 31 -7.34 12.05 -8.42
C SER A 31 -8.80 12.33 -8.06
N SER A 32 -9.49 13.15 -8.86
CA SER A 32 -10.90 13.46 -8.62
C SER A 32 -11.80 12.23 -8.79
N LYS A 33 -11.48 11.35 -9.75
CA LYS A 33 -12.21 10.08 -9.97
C LYS A 33 -11.96 9.09 -8.84
N GLU A 34 -10.70 8.91 -8.43
CA GLU A 34 -10.34 7.95 -7.38
C GLU A 34 -10.97 8.32 -6.02
N ILE A 35 -11.06 9.61 -5.70
CA ILE A 35 -11.75 10.08 -4.48
C ILE A 35 -13.23 9.69 -4.49
N GLN A 36 -13.88 9.68 -5.66
CA GLN A 36 -15.30 9.28 -5.78
C GLN A 36 -15.52 7.78 -5.57
N GLU A 37 -14.47 6.95 -5.70
CA GLU A 37 -14.55 5.51 -5.44
C GLU A 37 -14.45 5.18 -3.93
N LEU A 38 -13.97 6.12 -3.11
CA LEU A 38 -13.86 5.94 -1.67
C LEU A 38 -15.22 6.05 -0.98
N TRP A 39 -15.38 5.32 0.12
CA TRP A 39 -16.59 5.41 0.93
C TRP A 39 -16.73 6.78 1.59
N PRO A 40 -17.93 7.39 1.60
CA PRO A 40 -18.16 8.71 2.20
C PRO A 40 -17.70 8.82 3.66
N GLU A 41 -17.74 7.72 4.40
CA GLU A 41 -17.33 7.64 5.80
C GLU A 41 -15.83 7.88 6.01
N VAL A 42 -15.00 7.48 5.05
CA VAL A 42 -13.55 7.72 5.07
C VAL A 42 -13.24 9.18 4.73
N LEU A 43 -14.13 9.84 3.97
CA LEU A 43 -13.97 11.23 3.52
C LEU A 43 -14.47 12.28 4.52
N ARG A 44 -15.00 11.88 5.69
CA ARG A 44 -15.48 12.83 6.70
C ARG A 44 -14.32 13.67 7.26
N LEU A 45 -14.57 14.96 7.46
CA LEU A 45 -13.59 15.88 8.06
C LEU A 45 -13.38 15.62 9.55
N GLU A 46 -14.46 15.25 10.24
CA GLU A 46 -14.44 14.90 11.65
C GLU A 46 -14.70 13.40 11.83
N TYR A 47 -13.89 12.74 12.65
CA TYR A 47 -13.98 11.31 12.93
C TYR A 47 -14.10 10.45 11.66
N PRO A 48 -13.13 10.52 10.73
CA PRO A 48 -13.14 9.69 9.53
C PRO A 48 -13.07 8.22 9.91
N HIS A 49 -13.76 7.38 9.13
CA HIS A 49 -13.62 5.94 9.28
C HIS A 49 -12.23 5.50 8.81
N HIS A 50 -11.63 4.55 9.53
CA HIS A 50 -10.32 4.01 9.16
C HIS A 50 -10.41 3.23 7.84
N PHE A 51 -9.51 3.52 6.92
CA PHE A 51 -9.36 2.74 5.70
C PHE A 51 -8.52 1.49 6.00
N TYR A 52 -9.04 0.31 5.65
CA TYR A 52 -8.38 -0.95 5.97
C TYR A 52 -7.19 -1.20 5.03
N VAL A 53 -6.04 -1.54 5.61
CA VAL A 53 -4.84 -1.96 4.89
C VAL A 53 -4.37 -3.27 5.50
N ASP A 54 -4.75 -4.37 4.87
CA ASP A 54 -4.47 -5.72 5.37
C ASP A 54 -3.26 -6.35 4.68
N LEU A 55 -2.63 -7.28 5.39
CA LEU A 55 -1.57 -8.11 4.84
C LEU A 55 -2.18 -9.39 4.28
N SER A 56 -1.66 -9.84 3.14
CA SER A 56 -1.90 -11.22 2.72
C SER A 56 -1.36 -12.19 3.78
N GLN A 57 -2.00 -13.34 3.94
CA GLN A 57 -1.58 -14.34 4.93
C GLN A 57 -0.10 -14.68 4.83
N LYS A 58 0.41 -14.83 3.60
CA LYS A 58 1.82 -15.12 3.35
C LYS A 58 2.74 -14.03 3.90
N LEU A 59 2.43 -12.77 3.61
CA LEU A 59 3.24 -11.63 4.09
C LEU A 59 3.17 -11.47 5.60
N TRP A 60 2.00 -11.70 6.19
CA TRP A 60 1.83 -11.68 7.64
C TRP A 60 2.68 -12.76 8.31
N ASN A 61 2.64 -14.00 7.80
CA ASN A 61 3.46 -15.11 8.32
C ASN A 61 4.95 -14.77 8.24
N THR A 62 5.44 -14.32 7.08
CA THR A 62 6.84 -13.91 6.91
C THR A 62 7.25 -12.83 7.91
N ARG A 63 6.38 -11.86 8.17
CA ARG A 63 6.64 -10.83 9.19
C ARG A 63 6.78 -11.45 10.58
N GLN A 64 5.86 -12.34 10.97
CA GLN A 64 5.92 -12.97 12.30
C GLN A 64 7.16 -13.83 12.47
N GLU A 65 7.51 -14.62 11.45
CA GLU A 65 8.72 -15.46 11.44
C GLU A 65 9.98 -14.62 11.68
N LEU A 66 10.13 -13.52 10.94
CA LEU A 66 11.27 -12.61 11.09
C LEU A 66 11.33 -11.96 12.48
N LEU A 67 10.19 -11.57 13.05
CA LEU A 67 10.15 -10.95 14.37
C LEU A 67 10.52 -11.96 15.48
N ILE A 68 10.00 -13.19 15.37
CA ILE A 68 10.28 -14.25 16.35
C ILE A 68 11.74 -14.65 16.29
N SER A 69 12.30 -14.87 15.09
CA SER A 69 13.70 -15.28 14.93
C SER A 69 14.66 -14.25 15.51
N GLN A 70 14.42 -12.96 15.24
CA GLN A 70 15.26 -11.87 15.75
C GLN A 70 15.13 -11.69 17.27
N SER A 71 13.93 -11.91 17.81
CA SER A 71 13.73 -11.86 19.27
C SER A 71 14.45 -12.99 20.00
N GLN A 72 14.57 -14.17 19.39
CA GLN A 72 15.28 -15.31 19.96
C GLN A 72 16.78 -15.09 19.94
N GLU A 73 17.34 -14.67 18.79
CA GLU A 73 18.76 -14.35 18.64
C GLU A 73 19.21 -13.28 19.65
N TYR A 74 18.44 -12.20 19.80
CA TYR A 74 18.74 -11.15 20.79
C TYR A 74 18.68 -11.65 22.25
N ALA A 75 17.82 -12.63 22.55
CA ALA A 75 17.75 -13.21 23.88
C ALA A 75 18.95 -14.12 24.17
N GLU A 76 19.43 -14.86 23.16
CA GLU A 76 20.60 -15.74 23.26
C GLU A 76 21.92 -14.94 23.32
N ASP A 77 22.04 -13.82 22.60
CA ASP A 77 23.24 -12.97 22.64
C ASP A 77 23.43 -12.23 23.98
N LYS A 78 22.38 -12.15 24.80
CA LYS A 78 22.37 -11.37 26.05
C LYS A 78 22.62 -12.21 27.31
N TYR A 79 22.57 -13.54 27.21
CA TYR A 79 22.72 -14.48 28.34
C TYR A 79 23.67 -15.62 28.01
#